data_AF-A0A2Z3N9S2-F1
#
_entry.id   AF-A0A2Z3N9S2-F1
#
_cell.length_a   1.000
_cell.length_b   1.000
_cell.length_c   1.000
_cell.angle_alpha   90.00
_cell.angle_beta   90.00
_cell.angle_gamma   90.00
#
_symmetry.space_group_name_H-M   'P 1'
#
loop_
_entity.id
_entity.type
_entity.pdbx_description
1 polymer ?
#
loop_
_entity_poly.entity_id
_entity_poly.type
_entity_poly.pdbx_seq_one_letter_code
_entity_poly.pdbx_strand_id
1 'polypeptide(L)'
;MLIRMKRGMTLIELLAVLVIIGIVAMIVGLAMWTVIDRARERAFVSDAYGLYEAARLYVGAEKVEFLPARSSAILSYGELVGNGLLDPIEDPFTGNVLPPETNPSYVLATKREDGGIEYAVCLKGETKQLCTYEGREQPIPVEALGTEMIRDR
;
A
#
# COMPACT_ATOMS: atom_id res chain seq x y z
N MET A 1 -57.80 -18.13 10.17
CA MET A 1 -57.55 -16.89 10.93
C MET A 1 -56.20 -17.02 11.61
N LEU A 2 -55.18 -16.29 11.15
CA LEU A 2 -53.82 -16.35 11.70
C LEU A 2 -53.73 -15.44 12.94
N ILE A 3 -53.59 -16.04 14.11
CA ILE A 3 -53.40 -15.32 15.37
C ILE A 3 -51.94 -14.84 15.44
N ARG A 4 -51.70 -13.56 15.18
CA ARG A 4 -50.39 -12.92 15.38
C ARG A 4 -50.21 -12.59 16.86
N MET A 5 -49.46 -13.41 17.59
CA MET A 5 -48.96 -13.05 18.91
C MET A 5 -47.73 -12.16 18.74
N LYS A 6 -47.86 -10.85 19.03
CA LYS A 6 -46.69 -9.99 19.24
C LYS A 6 -46.31 -10.06 20.73
N ARG A 7 -45.27 -10.82 21.06
CA ARG A 7 -44.59 -10.69 22.36
C ARG A 7 -43.62 -9.52 22.24
N GLY A 8 -43.86 -8.45 22.99
CA GLY A 8 -42.91 -7.34 23.12
C GLY A 8 -41.79 -7.72 24.08
N MET A 9 -40.54 -7.36 23.77
CA MET A 9 -39.42 -7.45 24.71
C MET A 9 -39.59 -6.40 25.81
N THR A 10 -39.21 -6.74 27.03
CA THR A 10 -39.22 -5.80 28.17
C THR A 10 -38.00 -4.87 28.12
N LEU A 11 -38.08 -3.69 28.74
CA LEU A 11 -36.95 -2.75 28.80
C LEU A 11 -35.73 -3.35 29.51
N ILE A 12 -35.95 -4.23 30.49
CA ILE A 12 -34.85 -4.83 31.25
C ILE A 12 -34.11 -5.91 30.44
N GLU A 13 -34.82 -6.66 29.59
CA GLU A 13 -34.20 -7.61 28.67
C GLU A 13 -33.34 -6.88 27.63
N LEU A 14 -33.83 -5.76 27.10
CA LEU A 14 -33.05 -4.93 26.18
C LEU A 14 -31.83 -4.29 26.87
N LEU A 15 -31.97 -3.87 28.13
CA LEU A 15 -30.87 -3.33 28.92
C LEU A 15 -29.76 -4.37 29.12
N ALA A 16 -30.11 -5.62 29.46
CA ALA A 16 -29.13 -6.69 29.62
C ALA A 16 -28.32 -6.93 28.34
N VAL A 17 -28.96 -6.90 27.17
CA VAL A 17 -28.28 -7.05 25.87
C VAL A 17 -27.34 -5.88 25.58
N LEU A 18 -27.76 -4.64 25.84
CA LEU A 18 -26.91 -3.46 25.64
C LEU A 18 -25.66 -3.47 26.53
N VAL A 19 -25.80 -3.90 27.78
CA VAL A 19 -24.67 -4.05 28.71
C VAL A 19 -23.67 -5.08 28.16
N ILE A 20 -24.14 -6.23 27.69
CA ILE A 20 -23.27 -7.26 27.10
C ILE A 20 -22.58 -6.72 25.83
N ILE A 21 -23.31 -6.07 24.92
CA ILE A 21 -22.74 -5.47 23.70
C ILE A 21 -21.70 -4.40 24.05
N GLY A 22 -21.94 -3.58 25.06
CA GLY A 22 -21.01 -2.55 25.51
C GLY A 22 -19.69 -3.13 26.03
N ILE A 23 -19.74 -4.18 26.84
CA ILE A 23 -18.55 -4.88 27.35
C ILE A 23 -17.76 -5.52 26.20
N VAL A 24 -18.45 -6.19 25.27
CA VAL A 24 -17.80 -6.83 24.11
C VAL A 24 -17.16 -5.77 23.20
N ALA A 25 -17.85 -4.68 22.89
CA ALA A 25 -17.34 -3.61 22.04
C ALA A 25 -16.06 -2.96 22.62
N MET A 26 -16.00 -2.79 23.95
CA MET A 26 -14.81 -2.25 24.62
C MET A 26 -13.57 -3.13 24.43
N ILE A 27 -13.71 -4.45 24.57
CA ILE A 27 -12.58 -5.40 24.40
C ILE A 27 -12.13 -5.46 22.93
N VAL A 28 -13.11 -5.51 22.00
CA VAL A 28 -12.83 -5.60 20.57
C VAL A 28 -12.10 -4.35 20.06
N GLY A 29 -12.43 -3.16 20.58
CA GLY A 29 -11.82 -1.90 20.15
C GLY A 29 -10.28 -1.90 20.24
N LEU A 30 -9.71 -2.40 21.33
CA LEU A 30 -8.25 -2.42 21.53
C LEU A 30 -7.55 -3.37 20.54
N ALA A 31 -8.13 -4.53 20.26
CA ALA A 31 -7.55 -5.50 19.34
C ALA A 31 -7.60 -5.00 17.88
N MET A 32 -8.69 -4.32 17.50
CA MET A 32 -8.90 -3.84 16.14
C MET A 32 -7.86 -2.80 15.69
N TRP A 33 -7.39 -1.94 16.60
CA TRP A 33 -6.40 -0.91 16.24
C TRP A 33 -5.12 -1.51 15.64
N THR A 34 -4.57 -2.55 16.28
CA THR A 34 -3.34 -3.22 15.83
C THR A 34 -3.51 -3.95 14.50
N VAL A 35 -4.71 -4.44 14.21
CA VAL A 35 -5.04 -5.10 12.94
C VAL A 35 -5.12 -4.08 11.82
N ILE A 36 -5.74 -2.92 12.10
CA ILE A 36 -5.83 -1.81 11.15
C ILE A 36 -4.43 -1.31 10.79
N ASP A 37 -3.56 -1.08 11.76
CA ASP A 37 -2.20 -0.58 11.47
C ASP A 37 -1.39 -1.56 10.61
N ARG A 38 -1.46 -2.86 10.90
CA ARG A 38 -0.83 -3.89 10.06
C ARG A 38 -1.45 -3.98 8.67
N ALA A 39 -2.76 -3.76 8.55
CA ALA A 39 -3.43 -3.73 7.26
C ALA A 39 -2.95 -2.55 6.42
N ARG A 40 -2.78 -1.37 7.02
CA ARG A 40 -2.22 -0.18 6.38
C ARG A 40 -0.78 -0.39 5.92
N GLU A 41 0.07 -0.94 6.80
CA GLU A 41 1.46 -1.26 6.46
C GLU A 41 1.54 -2.23 5.27
N ARG A 42 0.72 -3.29 5.27
CA ARG A 42 0.69 -4.26 4.17
C ARG A 42 0.13 -3.66 2.88
N ALA A 43 -0.90 -2.82 2.96
CA ALA A 43 -1.42 -2.09 1.81
C ALA A 43 -0.32 -1.21 1.20
N PHE A 44 0.43 -0.48 2.03
CA PHE A 44 1.50 0.39 1.55
C PHE A 44 2.65 -0.39 0.86
N VAL A 45 3.02 -1.56 1.38
CA VAL A 45 3.97 -2.45 0.69
C VAL A 45 3.36 -3.00 -0.60
N SER A 46 2.05 -3.32 -0.61
CA SER A 46 1.34 -3.75 -1.82
C SER A 46 1.32 -2.67 -2.90
N ASP A 47 1.16 -1.39 -2.52
CA ASP A 47 1.21 -0.27 -3.46
C ASP A 47 2.61 -0.12 -4.05
N ALA A 48 3.66 -0.38 -3.27
CA ALA A 48 5.03 -0.42 -3.77
C ALA A 48 5.24 -1.56 -4.78
N TYR A 49 4.64 -2.73 -4.55
CA TYR A 49 4.59 -3.80 -5.55
C TYR A 49 3.79 -3.41 -6.79
N GLY A 50 2.68 -2.69 -6.63
CA GLY A 50 1.91 -2.14 -7.76
C GLY A 50 2.76 -1.20 -8.62
N LEU A 51 3.54 -0.33 -7.98
CA LEU A 51 4.48 0.55 -8.65
C LEU A 51 5.57 -0.23 -9.41
N TYR A 52 6.10 -1.28 -8.80
CA TYR A 52 7.02 -2.21 -9.45
C TYR A 52 6.40 -2.88 -10.69
N GLU A 53 5.20 -3.44 -10.59
CA GLU A 53 4.55 -4.12 -11.71
C GLU A 53 4.22 -3.15 -12.84
N ALA A 54 3.77 -1.93 -12.52
CA ALA A 54 3.58 -0.88 -13.52
C ALA A 54 4.89 -0.53 -14.25
N ALA A 55 5.99 -0.36 -13.50
CA ALA A 55 7.31 -0.13 -14.10
C ALA A 55 7.78 -1.33 -14.93
N ARG A 56 7.55 -2.55 -14.48
CA ARG A 56 7.89 -3.77 -15.21
C ARG A 56 7.10 -3.87 -16.52
N LEU A 57 5.82 -3.54 -16.50
CA LEU A 57 4.96 -3.49 -17.68
C LEU A 57 5.42 -2.41 -18.66
N TYR A 58 5.73 -1.20 -18.18
CA TYR A 58 6.29 -0.12 -19.00
C TYR A 58 7.56 -0.59 -19.71
N VAL A 59 8.49 -1.14 -18.92
CA VAL A 59 9.78 -1.63 -19.38
C VAL A 59 9.62 -2.78 -20.39
N GLY A 60 8.62 -3.65 -20.19
CA GLY A 60 8.27 -4.73 -21.13
C GLY A 60 7.59 -4.26 -22.42
N ALA A 61 6.78 -3.20 -22.38
CA ALA A 61 6.01 -2.68 -23.50
C ALA A 61 6.80 -1.67 -24.36
N GLU A 62 7.53 -0.75 -23.73
CA GLU A 62 8.19 0.41 -24.36
C GLU A 62 9.63 0.11 -24.84
N LYS A 63 10.15 -1.11 -24.59
CA LYS A 63 11.45 -1.68 -25.02
C LYS A 63 12.67 -1.44 -24.11
N VAL A 64 13.12 -2.51 -23.46
CA VAL A 64 14.49 -2.68 -22.89
C VAL A 64 15.55 -2.99 -23.95
N GLU A 65 15.27 -2.74 -25.23
CA GLU A 65 16.32 -2.75 -26.24
C GLU A 65 17.30 -1.56 -26.06
N PHE A 66 16.92 -0.52 -25.30
CA PHE A 66 17.69 0.73 -25.22
C PHE A 66 18.43 0.99 -23.90
N LEU A 67 18.31 0.14 -22.88
CA LEU A 67 19.23 0.19 -21.76
C LEU A 67 20.53 -0.51 -22.16
N PRO A 68 21.67 0.21 -22.30
CA PRO A 68 22.96 -0.45 -22.44
C PRO A 68 23.21 -1.39 -21.25
N ALA A 69 24.04 -2.40 -21.44
CA ALA A 69 24.43 -3.27 -20.33
C ALA A 69 25.02 -2.42 -19.19
N ARG A 70 24.61 -2.69 -17.95
CA ARG A 70 24.99 -1.95 -16.74
C ARG A 70 24.48 -0.50 -16.69
N SER A 71 23.35 -0.19 -17.33
CA SER A 71 22.64 1.08 -17.13
C SER A 71 21.37 0.92 -16.32
N SER A 72 20.99 2.01 -15.66
CA SER A 72 19.71 2.14 -14.98
C SER A 72 18.84 3.22 -15.63
N ALA A 73 17.53 3.02 -15.57
CA ALA A 73 16.53 4.04 -15.86
C ALA A 73 15.67 4.28 -14.62
N ILE A 74 15.32 5.55 -14.42
CA ILE A 74 14.37 5.97 -13.39
C ILE A 74 13.02 6.16 -14.06
N LEU A 75 12.02 5.44 -13.58
CA LEU A 75 10.62 5.59 -13.98
C LEU A 75 9.89 6.33 -12.87
N SER A 76 9.40 7.53 -13.17
CA SER A 76 8.69 8.33 -12.17
C SER A 76 7.26 7.83 -11.97
N TYR A 77 6.71 8.00 -10.76
CA TYR A 77 5.31 7.67 -10.48
C TYR A 77 4.35 8.44 -11.39
N GLY A 78 4.60 9.73 -11.61
CA GLY A 78 3.80 10.55 -12.52
C GLY A 78 3.76 10.02 -13.95
N GLU A 79 4.90 9.51 -14.45
CA GLU A 79 4.96 8.89 -15.77
C GLU A 79 4.17 7.57 -15.84
N LEU A 80 4.26 6.72 -14.82
CA LEU A 80 3.52 5.45 -14.79
C LEU A 80 2.01 5.66 -14.74
N VAL A 81 1.56 6.66 -13.98
CA VAL A 81 0.15 7.05 -13.92
C VAL A 81 -0.30 7.74 -15.21
N GLY A 82 0.52 8.66 -15.73
CA GLY A 82 0.21 9.41 -16.96
C GLY A 82 0.08 8.51 -18.20
N ASN A 83 0.84 7.41 -18.25
CA ASN A 83 0.74 6.39 -19.28
C ASN A 83 -0.38 5.35 -19.04
N GLY A 84 -1.17 5.49 -17.95
CA GLY A 84 -2.28 4.60 -17.63
C GLY A 84 -1.87 3.19 -17.21
N LEU A 85 -0.62 3.01 -16.76
CA LEU A 85 -0.09 1.72 -16.30
C LEU A 85 -0.32 1.50 -14.80
N LEU A 86 -0.63 2.56 -14.08
CA LEU A 86 -0.88 2.56 -12.66
C LEU A 86 -2.01 3.53 -12.33
N ASP A 87 -2.99 3.09 -11.56
CA ASP A 87 -3.97 3.99 -10.99
C ASP A 87 -3.34 4.82 -9.86
N PRO A 88 -3.76 6.09 -9.66
CA PRO A 88 -3.25 6.89 -8.56
C PRO A 88 -3.39 6.16 -7.22
N ILE A 89 -2.27 6.01 -6.51
CA ILE A 89 -2.20 5.31 -5.23
C ILE A 89 -2.93 6.14 -4.17
N GLU A 90 -3.82 5.51 -3.41
CA GLU A 90 -4.42 6.07 -2.21
C GLU A 90 -3.56 5.69 -0.99
N ASP A 91 -3.05 6.68 -0.24
CA ASP A 91 -2.21 6.43 0.94
C ASP A 91 -3.05 5.74 2.02
N PRO A 92 -2.73 4.49 2.42
CA PRO A 92 -3.53 3.74 3.39
C PRO A 92 -3.49 4.33 4.80
N PHE A 93 -2.52 5.20 5.12
CA PHE A 93 -2.41 5.85 6.43
C PHE A 93 -3.30 7.08 6.53
N THR A 94 -3.45 7.85 5.44
CA THR A 94 -4.22 9.12 5.45
C THR A 94 -5.54 9.06 4.68
N GLY A 95 -5.69 8.11 3.75
CA GLY A 95 -6.83 7.98 2.83
C GLY A 95 -6.82 8.99 1.69
N ASN A 96 -5.72 9.73 1.51
CA ASN A 96 -5.59 10.72 0.44
C ASN A 96 -4.94 10.08 -0.78
N VAL A 97 -5.37 10.51 -1.98
CA VAL A 97 -4.74 10.08 -3.22
C VAL A 97 -3.43 10.83 -3.42
N LEU A 98 -2.34 10.09 -3.66
CA LEU A 98 -1.02 10.65 -3.91
C LEU A 98 -0.99 11.36 -5.27
N PRO A 99 -0.62 12.65 -5.32
CA PRO A 99 -0.64 13.44 -6.54
C PRO A 99 0.44 12.98 -7.54
N PRO A 100 0.08 12.50 -8.75
CA PRO A 100 1.04 11.96 -9.72
C PRO A 100 2.15 12.94 -10.13
N GLU A 101 1.79 14.21 -10.30
CA GLU A 101 2.70 15.23 -10.83
C GLU A 101 3.74 15.72 -9.82
N THR A 102 3.44 15.65 -8.52
CA THR A 102 4.28 16.24 -7.46
C THR A 102 4.90 15.21 -6.54
N ASN A 103 4.42 13.97 -6.58
CA ASN A 103 4.94 12.92 -5.72
C ASN A 103 6.30 12.41 -6.24
N PRO A 104 7.38 12.48 -5.44
CA PRO A 104 8.73 12.10 -5.85
C PRO A 104 8.98 10.58 -5.79
N SER A 105 7.94 9.75 -5.87
CA SER A 105 8.07 8.29 -5.94
C SER A 105 8.58 7.86 -7.31
N TYR A 106 9.40 6.82 -7.34
CA TYR A 106 9.97 6.30 -8.58
C TYR A 106 10.41 4.84 -8.43
N VAL A 107 10.63 4.20 -9.57
CA VAL A 107 11.24 2.87 -9.68
C VAL A 107 12.53 2.97 -10.45
N LEU A 108 13.58 2.33 -9.94
CA LEU A 108 14.84 2.17 -10.62
C LEU A 108 14.87 0.80 -11.30
N ALA A 109 14.93 0.78 -12.63
CA ALA A 109 15.13 -0.43 -13.41
C ALA A 109 16.59 -0.51 -13.86
N THR A 110 17.31 -1.55 -13.45
CA THR A 110 18.74 -1.73 -13.75
C THR A 110 18.94 -2.97 -14.62
N LYS A 111 19.57 -2.80 -15.78
CA LYS A 111 19.88 -3.93 -16.68
C LYS A 111 21.23 -4.54 -16.29
N ARG A 112 21.20 -5.80 -15.84
CA ARG A 112 22.38 -6.59 -15.52
C ARG A 112 23.05 -7.09 -16.81
N GLU A 113 24.31 -7.49 -16.70
CA GLU A 113 25.14 -7.96 -17.82
C GLU A 113 24.64 -9.25 -18.47
N ASP A 114 23.90 -10.07 -17.72
CA ASP A 114 23.24 -11.29 -18.20
C ASP A 114 21.93 -11.01 -18.96
N GLY A 115 21.53 -9.74 -19.08
CA GLY A 115 20.28 -9.32 -19.70
C GLY A 115 19.07 -9.32 -18.76
N GLY A 116 19.24 -9.74 -17.51
CA GLY A 116 18.22 -9.61 -16.47
C GLY A 116 17.97 -8.16 -16.09
N ILE A 117 16.75 -7.86 -15.62
CA ILE A 117 16.38 -6.53 -15.13
C ILE A 117 16.07 -6.64 -13.65
N GLU A 118 16.81 -5.88 -12.85
CA GLU A 118 16.56 -5.71 -11.43
C GLU A 118 15.75 -4.45 -11.20
N TYR A 119 14.84 -4.50 -10.23
CA TYR A 119 13.98 -3.38 -9.91
C TYR A 119 14.15 -3.00 -8.45
N ALA A 120 14.19 -1.71 -8.18
CA ALA A 120 14.17 -1.16 -6.84
C ALA A 120 13.13 -0.04 -6.76
N VAL A 121 12.33 -0.03 -5.71
CA VAL A 121 11.20 0.89 -5.54
C VAL A 121 11.51 1.93 -4.47
N CYS A 122 11.21 3.19 -4.78
CA CYS A 122 11.11 4.25 -3.79
C CYS A 122 9.68 4.79 -3.80
N LEU A 123 8.88 4.39 -2.81
CA LEU A 123 7.52 4.89 -2.60
C LEU A 123 7.48 5.87 -1.43
N LYS A 124 6.97 7.08 -1.68
CA LYS A 124 6.82 8.15 -0.69
C LYS A 124 5.35 8.49 -0.52
N GLY A 125 4.74 8.02 0.57
CA GLY A 125 3.42 8.44 1.02
C GLY A 125 3.47 9.82 1.70
N GLU A 126 2.35 10.23 2.28
CA GLU A 126 2.26 11.52 3.00
C GLU A 126 2.99 11.48 4.34
N THR A 127 2.81 10.39 5.10
CA THR A 127 3.39 10.24 6.46
C THR A 127 4.46 9.15 6.54
N LYS A 128 4.42 8.19 5.62
CA LYS A 128 5.31 7.02 5.58
C LYS A 128 6.04 6.92 4.25
N GLN A 129 7.17 6.23 4.23
CA GLN A 129 7.96 6.00 3.03
C GLN A 129 8.67 4.63 3.03
N LEU A 130 8.86 4.10 1.84
CA LEU A 130 9.67 2.94 1.47
C LEU A 130 10.77 3.43 0.52
N CYS A 131 11.66 4.28 1.03
CA CYS A 131 12.77 4.89 0.27
C CYS A 131 14.07 4.92 1.07
N THR A 132 14.23 4.03 2.04
CA THR A 132 15.41 3.98 2.90
C THR A 132 15.95 2.57 2.94
N TYR A 133 17.11 2.35 2.35
CA TYR A 133 17.81 1.07 2.33
C TYR A 133 19.23 1.26 2.85
N GLU A 134 19.72 0.34 3.68
CA GLU A 134 21.05 0.40 4.32
C GLU A 134 21.35 1.74 5.06
N GLY A 135 20.32 2.38 5.60
CA GLY A 135 20.46 3.63 6.36
C GLY A 135 20.67 4.88 5.49
N ARG A 136 20.49 4.77 4.18
CA ARG A 136 20.51 5.91 3.24
C ARG A 136 19.18 6.02 2.51
N GLU A 137 18.83 7.23 2.10
CA GLU A 137 17.64 7.48 1.29
C GLU A 137 17.90 7.03 -0.15
N GLN A 138 17.48 5.80 -0.46
CA GLN A 138 17.71 5.13 -1.74
C GLN A 138 16.60 4.08 -1.97
N PRO A 139 16.31 3.71 -3.24
CA PRO A 139 15.24 2.77 -3.53
C PRO A 139 15.57 1.38 -2.96
N ILE A 140 14.53 0.67 -2.52
CA ILE A 140 14.64 -0.65 -1.91
C ILE A 140 14.48 -1.71 -3.01
N PRO A 141 15.43 -2.66 -3.16
CA PRO A 141 15.26 -3.79 -4.09
C PRO A 141 13.95 -4.53 -3.83
N VAL A 142 13.27 -4.96 -4.89
CA VAL A 142 11.93 -5.60 -4.77
C VAL A 142 11.96 -6.85 -3.91
N GLU A 143 13.09 -7.56 -3.89
CA GLU A 143 13.31 -8.75 -3.06
C GLU A 143 13.42 -8.44 -1.56
N ALA A 144 13.76 -7.19 -1.23
CA ALA A 144 13.90 -6.68 0.14
C ALA A 144 12.74 -5.76 0.55
N LEU A 145 11.68 -5.65 -0.26
CA LEU A 145 10.48 -4.91 0.12
C LEU A 145 9.74 -5.66 1.24
N GLY A 146 9.39 -4.92 2.28
CA GLY A 146 8.71 -5.47 3.44
C GLY A 146 8.24 -4.38 4.38
N THR A 147 7.36 -4.76 5.32
CA THR A 147 6.79 -3.86 6.32
C THR A 147 7.86 -3.27 7.25
N GLU A 148 8.94 -4.01 7.48
CA GLU A 148 10.11 -3.63 8.27
C GLU A 148 10.93 -2.50 7.65
N MET A 149 10.73 -2.22 6.36
CA MET A 149 11.41 -1.16 5.63
C MET A 149 10.65 0.16 5.65
N ILE A 150 9.41 0.18 6.18
CA ILE A 150 8.61 1.39 6.32
C ILE A 150 9.28 2.35 7.31
N ARG A 151 9.43 3.61 6.92
CA ARG A 151 9.96 4.68 7.77
C ARG A 151 9.01 5.87 7.78
N ASP A 152 9.11 6.66 8.84
CA ASP A 152 8.45 7.96 8.90
C ASP A 152 9.10 8.93 7.91
N ARG A 153 8.29 9.85 7.40
CA ARG A 153 8.68 10.88 6.43
C ARG A 153 8.66 12.26 7.05
#